data_AF-A0A2Y9RYV4-F1
#
_entry.id   AF-A0A2Y9RYV4-F1
#
_cell.length_a   1.000
_cell.length_b   1.000
_cell.length_c   1.000
_cell.angle_alpha   90.00
_cell.angle_beta   90.00
_cell.angle_gamma   90.00
#
_symmetry.space_group_name_H-M   'P 1'
#
loop_
_entity.id
_entity.type
_entity.pdbx_description
1 polymer ?
#
loop_
_entity_poly.entity_id
_entity_poly.type
_entity_poly.pdbx_seq_one_letter_code
_entity_poly.pdbx_strand_id
1 'polypeptide(L)'
;MMRWKEMRLTSERREATGRFKCEGYQHPKLIPSTIAVVFILLLSACFIASCLVTHHKFLRCKRGTRVFKLPEYHSMLTCIREKSKMKGSTWNCCPVDWRAFQSNCYIILNDNKTWAESVRNCTGMGANLVTISTEAEQNFIIQFLNTQFSYFLGLTNQNSEGQWQWLDRTPFNPDMVYRMKS
;
A
#
# COMPACT_ATOMS: atom_id res chain seq x y z
N MET A 1 18.92 0.94 -3.09
CA MET A 1 18.64 1.54 -1.77
C MET A 1 17.20 2.07 -1.77
N MET A 2 16.49 1.94 -0.65
CA MET A 2 15.03 2.15 -0.63
C MET A 2 14.61 3.23 0.37
N ARG A 3 13.48 3.90 0.09
CA ARG A 3 12.82 4.87 0.96
C ARG A 3 11.35 4.51 1.17
N TRP A 4 10.92 4.56 2.42
CA TRP A 4 9.52 4.44 2.85
C TRP A 4 9.10 5.69 3.64
N LYS A 5 7.84 6.07 3.55
CA LYS A 5 7.32 7.27 4.21
C LYS A 5 6.69 6.89 5.55
N GLU A 6 7.19 7.52 6.60
CA GLU A 6 6.82 7.34 8.01
C GLU A 6 5.30 7.32 8.29
N MET A 7 4.86 6.54 9.29
CA MET A 7 3.48 6.50 9.78
C MET A 7 3.32 7.42 11.00
N ARG A 8 2.66 8.57 10.80
CA ARG A 8 2.32 9.49 11.90
C ARG A 8 1.04 9.04 12.62
N LEU A 9 1.15 8.73 13.91
CA LEU A 9 0.00 8.46 14.77
C LEU A 9 -0.38 9.71 15.59
N THR A 10 -1.60 10.19 15.39
CA THR A 10 -2.26 11.24 16.19
C THR A 10 -3.60 10.69 16.70
N SER A 11 -3.88 10.77 18.00
CA SER A 11 -5.08 10.15 18.58
C SER A 11 -6.34 11.02 18.48
N GLU A 12 -7.43 10.53 17.86
CA GLU A 12 -8.79 11.10 17.98
C GLU A 12 -9.88 10.00 17.84
N ARG A 13 -10.99 10.06 18.62
CA ARG A 13 -12.02 9.00 18.77
C ARG A 13 -13.43 9.51 18.39
N ARG A 14 -14.22 8.77 17.59
CA ARG A 14 -15.70 8.91 17.47
C ARG A 14 -16.41 7.57 17.19
N GLU A 15 -17.55 7.34 17.86
CA GLU A 15 -18.50 6.22 17.68
C GLU A 15 -19.78 6.68 16.96
N ALA A 16 -20.47 5.77 16.25
CA ALA A 16 -21.83 5.96 15.76
C ALA A 16 -22.62 4.63 15.72
N THR A 17 -23.85 4.62 16.23
CA THR A 17 -24.83 3.52 16.13
C THR A 17 -26.14 4.01 15.53
N GLY A 18 -26.81 3.17 14.73
CA GLY A 18 -28.16 3.39 14.23
C GLY A 18 -28.81 2.09 13.72
N ARG A 19 -30.06 1.83 14.13
CA ARG A 19 -30.89 0.64 13.84
C ARG A 19 -32.24 1.09 13.28
N PHE A 20 -32.80 0.38 12.29
CA PHE A 20 -34.20 0.52 11.85
C PHE A 20 -34.86 -0.86 11.58
N LYS A 21 -36.17 -0.96 11.80
CA LYS A 21 -37.02 -2.17 11.62
C LYS A 21 -38.29 -1.85 10.80
N CYS A 22 -38.83 -2.93 10.22
CA CYS A 22 -39.73 -3.10 9.07
C CYS A 22 -41.22 -2.80 9.29
N GLU A 23 -41.99 -2.70 8.19
CA GLU A 23 -43.42 -3.00 8.14
C GLU A 23 -43.84 -3.72 6.83
N GLY A 24 -44.83 -4.61 6.95
CA GLY A 24 -45.29 -5.55 5.92
C GLY A 24 -46.61 -5.17 5.25
N TYR A 25 -46.96 -5.90 4.18
CA TYR A 25 -48.17 -5.66 3.38
C TYR A 25 -48.97 -6.95 3.19
N GLN A 26 -50.30 -6.88 3.35
CA GLN A 26 -51.25 -8.01 3.23
C GLN A 26 -51.86 -8.15 1.81
N HIS A 27 -52.16 -9.40 1.45
CA HIS A 27 -52.69 -9.89 0.16
C HIS A 27 -54.24 -10.09 0.15
N PRO A 28 -54.90 -10.08 -1.03
CA PRO A 28 -56.25 -10.64 -1.22
C PRO A 28 -56.24 -12.07 -1.79
N LYS A 29 -57.32 -12.82 -1.52
CA LYS A 29 -57.47 -14.27 -1.70
C LYS A 29 -57.85 -14.68 -3.12
N LEU A 30 -57.05 -15.56 -3.71
CA LEU A 30 -57.40 -16.45 -4.80
C LEU A 30 -56.82 -17.84 -4.43
N ILE A 31 -57.50 -18.93 -4.83
CA ILE A 31 -57.40 -20.31 -4.31
C ILE A 31 -56.02 -20.65 -3.66
N PRO A 32 -55.95 -20.80 -2.31
CA PRO A 32 -54.67 -20.74 -1.59
C PRO A 32 -53.62 -21.78 -1.98
N SER A 33 -54.04 -22.98 -2.43
CA SER A 33 -53.12 -24.08 -2.70
C SER A 33 -52.42 -23.97 -4.05
N THR A 34 -53.16 -23.65 -5.12
CA THR A 34 -52.60 -23.55 -6.48
C THR A 34 -51.69 -22.33 -6.62
N ILE A 35 -52.10 -21.21 -6.01
CA ILE A 35 -51.33 -19.98 -5.99
C ILE A 35 -50.09 -20.12 -5.11
N ALA A 36 -50.20 -20.77 -3.94
CA ALA A 36 -49.02 -21.09 -3.14
C ALA A 36 -48.06 -22.00 -3.90
N VAL A 37 -48.56 -23.02 -4.61
CA VAL A 37 -47.71 -23.90 -5.43
C VAL A 37 -47.03 -23.12 -6.55
N VAL A 38 -47.75 -22.27 -7.28
CA VAL A 38 -47.16 -21.41 -8.32
C VAL A 38 -46.14 -20.45 -7.71
N PHE A 39 -46.43 -19.81 -6.58
CA PHE A 39 -45.47 -18.94 -5.89
C PHE A 39 -44.26 -19.69 -5.37
N ILE A 40 -44.41 -20.90 -4.83
CA ILE A 40 -43.29 -21.75 -4.38
C ILE A 40 -42.43 -22.17 -5.58
N LEU A 41 -43.05 -22.52 -6.71
CA LEU A 41 -42.32 -22.85 -7.94
C LEU A 41 -41.58 -21.63 -8.49
N LEU A 42 -42.20 -20.45 -8.47
CA LEU A 42 -41.55 -19.20 -8.90
C LEU A 42 -40.41 -18.78 -7.97
N LEU A 43 -40.61 -18.85 -6.65
CA LEU A 43 -39.59 -18.51 -5.65
C LEU A 43 -38.42 -19.48 -5.68
N SER A 44 -38.67 -20.79 -5.86
CA SER A 44 -37.61 -21.79 -5.99
C SER A 44 -36.83 -21.60 -7.30
N ALA A 45 -37.50 -21.33 -8.42
CA ALA A 45 -36.83 -21.01 -9.69
C ALA A 45 -35.99 -19.73 -9.58
N CYS A 46 -36.52 -18.66 -8.95
CA CYS A 46 -35.76 -17.44 -8.69
C CYS A 46 -34.56 -17.67 -7.78
N PHE A 47 -34.73 -18.44 -6.70
CA PHE A 47 -33.64 -18.76 -5.78
C PHE A 47 -32.54 -19.56 -6.49
N ILE A 48 -32.90 -20.57 -7.29
CA ILE A 48 -31.95 -21.36 -8.08
C ILE A 48 -31.21 -20.44 -9.08
N ALA A 49 -31.91 -19.57 -9.81
CA ALA A 49 -31.28 -18.62 -10.72
C ALA A 49 -30.33 -17.65 -10.01
N SER A 50 -30.74 -17.08 -8.87
CA SER A 50 -29.90 -16.21 -8.04
C SER A 50 -28.69 -16.95 -7.47
N CYS A 51 -28.84 -18.20 -7.03
CA CYS A 51 -27.74 -19.05 -6.58
C CYS A 51 -26.79 -19.38 -7.73
N LEU A 52 -27.28 -19.75 -8.90
CA LEU A 52 -26.45 -20.00 -10.08
C LEU A 52 -25.71 -18.75 -10.53
N VAL A 53 -26.36 -17.58 -10.52
CA VAL A 53 -25.71 -16.29 -10.84
C VAL A 53 -24.67 -15.91 -9.78
N THR A 54 -24.98 -16.09 -8.50
CA THR A 54 -24.05 -15.80 -7.39
C THR A 54 -22.88 -16.77 -7.41
N HIS A 55 -23.13 -18.05 -7.67
CA HIS A 55 -22.09 -19.07 -7.81
C HIS A 55 -21.25 -18.85 -9.07
N HIS A 56 -21.85 -18.45 -10.20
CA HIS A 56 -21.13 -18.08 -11.41
C HIS A 56 -20.28 -16.82 -11.21
N LYS A 57 -20.80 -15.81 -10.48
CA LYS A 57 -20.03 -14.63 -10.04
C LYS A 57 -18.91 -15.02 -9.08
N PHE A 58 -19.17 -15.94 -8.15
CA PHE A 58 -18.18 -16.45 -7.19
C PHE A 58 -17.09 -17.31 -7.86
N LEU A 59 -17.45 -18.16 -8.82
CA LEU A 59 -16.55 -18.93 -9.68
C LEU A 59 -15.72 -18.01 -10.59
N ARG A 60 -16.33 -16.96 -11.16
CA ARG A 60 -15.60 -15.90 -11.87
C ARG A 60 -14.66 -15.12 -10.93
N CYS A 61 -15.08 -14.86 -9.69
CA CYS A 61 -14.26 -14.19 -8.67
C CYS A 61 -13.08 -15.06 -8.22
N LYS A 62 -13.26 -16.39 -8.10
CA LYS A 62 -12.17 -17.35 -7.79
C LYS A 62 -11.15 -17.50 -8.92
N ARG A 63 -11.56 -17.33 -10.18
CA ARG A 63 -10.62 -17.29 -11.32
C ARG A 63 -9.84 -15.96 -11.41
N GLY A 64 -10.27 -14.94 -10.67
CA GLY A 64 -9.63 -13.63 -10.55
C GLY A 64 -8.74 -13.45 -9.32
N THR A 65 -8.70 -14.39 -8.37
CA THR A 65 -7.71 -14.37 -7.29
C THR A 65 -6.39 -14.94 -7.79
N ARG A 66 -5.58 -14.12 -8.45
CA ARG A 66 -4.17 -14.15 -8.07
C ARG A 66 -4.19 -13.73 -6.60
N VAL A 67 -3.96 -14.68 -5.71
CA VAL A 67 -3.51 -14.36 -4.36
C VAL A 67 -2.18 -13.63 -4.58
N PHE A 68 -2.23 -12.30 -4.72
CA PHE A 68 -1.09 -11.48 -4.37
C PHE A 68 -0.93 -11.73 -2.88
N LYS A 69 -0.04 -12.66 -2.53
CA LYS A 69 0.55 -12.66 -1.19
C LYS A 69 1.07 -11.23 -1.03
N LEU A 70 0.36 -10.41 -0.24
CA LEU A 70 0.91 -9.14 0.19
C LEU A 70 2.21 -9.50 0.91
N PRO A 71 3.37 -8.97 0.51
CA PRO A 71 4.60 -9.24 1.24
C PRO A 71 4.36 -8.78 2.67
N GLU A 72 4.56 -9.71 3.60
CA GLU A 72 4.42 -9.59 5.04
C GLU A 72 5.53 -8.70 5.63
N TYR A 73 5.81 -7.58 4.97
CA TYR A 73 7.07 -6.85 5.13
C TYR A 73 7.03 -5.80 6.25
N HIS A 74 5.85 -5.37 6.68
CA HIS A 74 5.68 -4.38 7.76
C HIS A 74 4.85 -4.90 8.94
N SER A 75 5.06 -6.14 9.37
CA SER A 75 4.34 -6.69 10.55
C SER A 75 4.78 -6.07 11.88
N MET A 76 5.97 -5.45 11.94
CA MET A 76 6.54 -4.86 13.15
C MET A 76 7.19 -3.50 12.86
N LEU A 77 6.96 -2.52 13.75
CA LEU A 77 7.49 -1.16 13.68
C LEU A 77 8.35 -0.86 14.92
N THR A 78 9.41 -0.09 14.73
CA THR A 78 10.27 0.49 15.77
C THR A 78 10.06 2.00 15.80
N CYS A 79 9.55 2.52 16.92
CA CYS A 79 9.26 3.94 17.10
C CYS A 79 10.29 4.65 17.98
N ILE A 80 10.84 5.74 17.48
CA ILE A 80 11.78 6.61 18.18
C ILE A 80 11.08 7.93 18.50
N ARG A 81 11.25 8.41 19.74
CA ARG A 81 10.70 9.69 20.19
C ARG A 81 11.60 10.83 19.73
N GLU A 82 11.07 11.74 18.93
CA GLU A 82 11.79 12.95 18.57
C GLU A 82 11.75 13.93 19.75
N LYS A 83 12.94 14.33 20.24
CA LYS A 83 13.04 15.36 21.30
C LYS A 83 12.83 16.74 20.66
N SER A 84 11.58 17.10 20.39
CA SER A 84 11.26 18.44 19.90
C SER A 84 11.31 19.48 21.04
N LYS A 85 11.73 20.72 20.73
CA LYS A 85 11.74 21.85 21.68
C LYS A 85 10.34 22.38 22.01
N MET A 86 9.30 21.96 21.30
CA MET A 86 7.91 22.34 21.55
C MET A 86 7.16 21.26 22.33
N LYS A 87 6.14 21.66 23.12
CA LYS A 87 5.31 20.77 23.93
C LYS A 87 4.46 19.84 23.04
N GLY A 88 5.07 18.76 22.56
CA GLY A 88 4.45 17.69 21.81
C GLY A 88 5.44 16.56 21.57
N SER A 89 5.07 15.32 21.88
CA SER A 89 5.88 14.14 21.58
C SER A 89 5.48 13.57 20.22
N THR A 90 6.27 13.88 19.19
CA THR A 90 6.17 13.22 17.88
C THR A 90 6.97 11.92 17.91
N TRP A 91 6.36 10.84 17.43
CA TRP A 91 7.01 9.54 17.28
C TRP A 91 7.24 9.26 15.80
N ASN A 92 8.46 8.85 15.46
CA ASN A 92 8.82 8.39 14.13
C ASN A 92 9.04 6.86 14.20
N CYS A 93 8.15 6.12 13.58
CA CYS A 93 8.02 4.68 13.50
C CYS A 93 8.41 4.09 12.12
N CYS A 94 9.59 3.50 12.05
CA CYS A 94 10.01 2.76 10.86
C CYS A 94 9.75 1.26 10.99
N PRO A 95 9.61 0.50 9.89
CA PRO A 95 9.65 -0.95 9.95
C PRO A 95 10.94 -1.45 10.60
N VAL A 96 10.89 -2.63 11.20
CA VAL A 96 12.07 -3.23 11.84
C VAL A 96 13.18 -3.43 10.80
N ASP A 97 14.43 -3.19 11.21
CA ASP A 97 15.64 -3.15 10.37
C ASP A 97 15.72 -1.99 9.38
N TRP A 98 14.75 -1.08 9.38
CA TRP A 98 14.83 0.18 8.64
C TRP A 98 15.44 1.26 9.50
N ARG A 99 16.22 2.14 8.85
CA ARG A 99 16.88 3.26 9.50
C ARG A 99 16.02 4.50 9.35
N ALA A 100 15.66 5.13 10.47
CA ALA A 100 14.89 6.37 10.49
C ALA A 100 15.80 7.58 10.28
N PHE A 101 15.42 8.47 9.38
CA PHE A 101 16.01 9.81 9.27
C PHE A 101 14.95 10.81 8.83
N GLN A 102 14.78 11.86 9.64
CA GLN A 102 13.70 12.83 9.49
C GLN A 102 12.33 12.09 9.41
N SER A 103 11.56 12.30 8.35
CA SER A 103 10.23 11.68 8.15
C SER A 103 10.25 10.49 7.19
N ASN A 104 11.40 9.85 7.03
CA ASN A 104 11.60 8.75 6.09
C ASN A 104 12.35 7.58 6.74
N CYS A 105 12.09 6.39 6.21
CA CYS A 105 12.74 5.15 6.60
C CYS A 105 13.56 4.62 5.42
N TYR A 106 14.76 4.09 5.68
CA TYR A 106 15.67 3.62 4.64
C TYR A 106 16.16 2.21 4.93
N ILE A 107 16.25 1.40 3.88
CA ILE A 107 16.94 0.10 3.93
C ILE A 107 17.91 -0.04 2.76
N ILE A 108 19.05 -0.65 3.05
CA ILE A 108 20.10 -0.96 2.08
C ILE A 108 20.09 -2.46 1.90
N LEU A 109 19.78 -2.90 0.68
CA LEU A 109 19.91 -4.29 0.28
C LEU A 109 21.16 -4.42 -0.59
N ASN A 110 21.96 -5.43 -0.29
CA ASN A 110 23.21 -5.74 -1.00
C ASN A 110 23.01 -6.89 -2.01
N ASP A 111 21.78 -7.15 -2.43
CA ASP A 111 21.46 -8.20 -3.39
C ASP A 111 21.69 -7.71 -4.82
N ASN A 112 22.33 -8.54 -5.65
CA ASN A 112 22.59 -8.19 -7.04
C ASN A 112 21.30 -8.34 -7.85
N LYS A 113 20.75 -7.21 -8.31
CA LYS A 113 19.52 -7.11 -9.10
C LYS A 113 19.69 -6.08 -10.18
N THR A 114 19.00 -6.23 -11.30
CA THR A 114 18.89 -5.15 -12.29
C THR A 114 18.11 -3.97 -11.69
N TRP A 115 18.30 -2.75 -12.24
CA TRP A 115 17.55 -1.57 -11.77
C TRP A 115 16.03 -1.82 -11.77
N ALA A 116 15.49 -2.43 -12.83
CA ALA A 116 14.06 -2.74 -12.93
C ALA A 116 13.58 -3.78 -11.90
N GLU A 117 14.42 -4.76 -11.55
CA GLU A 117 14.13 -5.69 -10.46
C GLU A 117 14.20 -5.02 -9.10
N SER A 118 15.16 -4.12 -8.88
CA SER A 118 15.24 -3.33 -7.66
C SER A 118 14.01 -2.45 -7.48
N VAL A 119 13.52 -1.79 -8.54
CA VAL A 119 12.26 -1.02 -8.51
C VAL A 119 11.09 -1.92 -8.11
N ARG A 120 10.91 -3.07 -8.77
CA ARG A 120 9.83 -4.01 -8.45
C ARG A 120 9.91 -4.52 -7.01
N ASN A 121 11.12 -4.79 -6.52
CA ASN A 121 11.34 -5.21 -5.13
C ASN A 121 10.90 -4.12 -4.14
N CYS A 122 11.35 -2.87 -4.35
CA CYS A 122 10.95 -1.73 -3.52
C CYS A 122 9.43 -1.58 -3.47
N THR A 123 8.78 -1.56 -4.65
CA THR A 123 7.33 -1.36 -4.75
C THR A 123 6.56 -2.51 -4.09
N GLY A 124 7.07 -3.74 -4.18
CA GLY A 124 6.51 -4.90 -3.47
C GLY A 124 6.52 -4.73 -1.95
N MET A 125 7.52 -4.04 -1.40
CA MET A 125 7.62 -3.70 0.02
C MET A 125 6.86 -2.41 0.40
N GLY A 126 6.11 -1.82 -0.54
CA GLY A 126 5.42 -0.54 -0.33
C GLY A 126 6.37 0.66 -0.26
N ALA A 127 7.63 0.49 -0.69
CA ALA A 127 8.68 1.50 -0.71
C ALA A 127 9.04 1.88 -2.15
N ASN A 128 9.91 2.87 -2.31
CA ASN A 128 10.50 3.24 -3.61
C ASN A 128 12.02 3.15 -3.54
N LEU A 129 12.69 3.06 -4.70
CA LEU A 129 14.10 3.41 -4.73
C LEU A 129 14.27 4.84 -4.23
N VAL A 130 15.33 5.05 -3.47
CA VAL A 130 15.61 6.32 -2.78
C VAL A 130 15.81 7.51 -3.74
N THR A 131 15.37 8.68 -3.30
CA THR A 131 15.45 9.95 -4.03
C THR A 131 16.22 10.98 -3.21
N ILE A 132 17.52 11.15 -3.40
CA ILE A 132 18.29 12.06 -2.54
C ILE A 132 17.86 13.51 -2.77
N SER A 133 17.29 14.14 -1.74
CA SER A 133 16.71 15.49 -1.80
C SER A 133 17.49 16.53 -0.99
N THR A 134 18.42 16.13 -0.12
CA THR A 134 19.25 17.06 0.66
C THR A 134 20.65 16.47 0.91
N GLU A 135 21.64 17.34 1.16
CA GLU A 135 22.99 16.92 1.54
C GLU A 135 23.00 16.16 2.87
N ALA A 136 22.17 16.60 3.82
CA ALA A 136 22.04 15.93 5.12
C ALA A 136 21.53 14.49 4.97
N GLU A 137 20.58 14.27 4.06
CA GLU A 137 20.09 12.93 3.73
C GLU A 137 21.15 12.07 3.07
N GLN A 138 21.92 12.63 2.13
CA GLN A 138 23.06 11.93 1.56
C GLN A 138 24.07 11.53 2.63
N ASN A 139 24.48 12.49 3.46
CA ASN A 139 25.48 12.27 4.51
C ASN A 139 25.01 11.24 5.53
N PHE A 140 23.71 11.16 5.82
CA PHE A 140 23.13 10.10 6.64
C PHE A 140 23.27 8.73 5.97
N ILE A 141 22.91 8.64 4.70
CA ILE A 141 22.88 7.40 3.93
C ILE A 141 24.28 6.80 3.73
N ILE A 142 25.26 7.61 3.34
CA ILE A 142 26.60 7.12 2.94
C ILE A 142 27.34 6.42 4.08
N GLN A 143 27.02 6.74 5.34
CA GLN A 143 27.59 6.10 6.54
C GLN A 143 27.33 4.59 6.59
N PHE A 144 26.39 4.12 5.78
CA PHE A 144 25.87 2.79 5.82
C PHE A 144 26.12 1.99 4.54
N LEU A 145 26.62 2.64 3.50
CA LEU A 145 26.91 1.99 2.23
C LEU A 145 28.26 1.27 2.34
N ASN A 146 28.35 0.10 1.73
CA ASN A 146 29.63 -0.56 1.54
C ASN A 146 30.26 -0.04 0.25
N THR A 147 31.46 0.53 0.36
CA THR A 147 32.20 1.16 -0.74
C THR A 147 32.60 0.19 -1.86
N GLN A 148 32.52 -1.13 -1.63
CA GLN A 148 32.76 -2.15 -2.64
C GLN A 148 31.58 -2.35 -3.60
N PHE A 149 30.41 -1.77 -3.32
CA PHE A 149 29.20 -1.96 -4.12
C PHE A 149 28.67 -0.65 -4.69
N SER A 150 27.99 -0.77 -5.83
CA SER A 150 27.17 0.30 -6.41
C SER A 150 25.71 0.12 -6.04
N TYR A 151 25.03 1.21 -5.68
CA TYR A 151 23.63 1.17 -5.22
C TYR A 151 22.72 1.93 -6.18
N PHE A 152 21.65 1.27 -6.64
CA PHE A 152 20.64 1.94 -7.46
C PHE A 152 19.86 2.99 -6.68
N LEU A 153 19.66 4.14 -7.33
CA LEU A 153 18.81 5.24 -6.93
C LEU A 153 17.54 5.28 -7.79
N GLY A 154 16.53 6.03 -7.33
CA GLY A 154 15.26 6.19 -8.03
C GLY A 154 15.31 7.17 -9.22
N LEU A 155 16.49 7.49 -9.75
CA LEU A 155 16.65 8.42 -10.86
C LEU A 155 16.53 7.66 -12.19
N THR A 156 15.74 8.17 -13.13
CA THR A 156 15.55 7.59 -14.47
C THR A 156 15.51 8.68 -15.52
N ASN A 157 15.95 8.38 -16.74
CA ASN A 157 15.91 9.27 -17.91
C ASN A 157 15.07 8.69 -19.06
N GLN A 158 14.23 7.68 -18.79
CA GLN A 158 13.49 6.95 -19.81
C GLN A 158 12.24 7.67 -20.36
N ASN A 159 12.06 8.96 -20.06
CA ASN A 159 10.98 9.71 -20.70
C ASN A 159 11.33 10.02 -22.17
N SER A 160 10.33 10.33 -22.98
CA SER A 160 10.48 10.64 -24.40
C SER A 160 11.42 11.81 -24.69
N GLU A 161 11.72 12.62 -23.69
CA GLU A 161 12.54 13.83 -23.76
C GLU A 161 13.99 13.60 -23.28
N GLY A 162 14.32 12.40 -22.77
CA GLY A 162 15.64 12.07 -22.21
C GLY A 162 16.01 12.82 -20.93
N GLN A 163 15.05 13.47 -20.27
CA GLN A 163 15.26 14.26 -19.06
C GLN A 163 15.28 13.38 -17.81
N TRP A 164 16.20 13.68 -16.89
CA TRP A 164 16.27 13.00 -15.60
C TRP A 164 15.07 13.34 -14.71
N GLN A 165 14.46 12.31 -14.14
CA GLN A 165 13.32 12.42 -13.24
C GLN A 165 13.42 11.38 -12.12
N TRP A 166 12.91 11.73 -10.93
CA TRP A 166 12.78 10.80 -9.81
C TRP A 166 11.49 9.97 -9.92
N LEU A 167 11.57 8.69 -9.56
CA LEU A 167 10.40 7.79 -9.56
C LEU A 167 9.28 8.23 -8.62
N ASP A 168 9.61 8.95 -7.54
CA ASP A 168 8.63 9.49 -6.58
C ASP A 168 8.07 10.87 -6.99
N ARG A 169 8.39 11.33 -8.21
CA ARG A 169 7.98 12.63 -8.78
C ARG A 169 8.54 13.85 -8.03
N THR A 170 9.55 13.67 -7.19
CA THR A 170 10.30 14.80 -6.66
C THR A 170 10.92 15.59 -7.83
N PRO A 171 10.87 16.93 -7.83
CA PRO A 171 11.54 17.72 -8.85
C PRO A 171 13.03 17.39 -8.92
N PHE A 172 13.52 17.14 -10.13
CA PHE A 172 14.95 16.95 -10.34
C PHE A 172 15.66 18.29 -10.22
N ASN A 173 16.67 18.37 -9.36
CA ASN A 173 17.54 19.53 -9.24
C ASN A 173 18.96 19.15 -9.71
N PRO A 174 19.44 19.68 -10.85
CA PRO A 174 20.77 19.36 -11.38
C PRO A 174 21.91 19.82 -10.45
N ASP A 175 21.70 20.86 -9.66
CA ASP A 175 22.69 21.37 -8.69
C ASP A 175 22.82 20.48 -7.45
N MET A 176 21.88 19.54 -7.27
CA MET A 176 21.87 18.55 -6.18
C MET A 176 22.23 17.14 -6.67
N VAL A 177 22.95 17.04 -7.78
CA VAL A 177 23.53 15.78 -8.23
C VAL A 177 24.84 15.56 -7.49
N TYR A 178 24.74 14.96 -6.31
CA TYR A 178 25.91 14.54 -5.58
C TYR A 178 26.52 13.32 -6.28
N ARG A 179 27.63 13.53 -6.99
CA ARG A 179 28.47 12.41 -7.45
C ARG A 179 29.00 11.70 -6.22
N MET A 180 28.46 10.51 -5.91
CA MET A 180 29.11 9.59 -4.98
C MET A 180 30.49 9.30 -5.58
N LYS A 181 31.54 9.87 -5.00
CA LYS A 181 32.90 9.71 -5.50
C LYS A 181 33.24 8.21 -5.45
N SER A 182 33.58 7.66 -6.61
CA SER A 182 34.14 6.32 -6.78
C SER A 182 35.50 6.21 -6.11
#